data_AF-B9XGP6-F1
#
_entry.id   AF-B9XGP6-F1
#
_cell.length_a   1.000
_cell.length_b   1.000
_cell.length_c   1.000
_cell.angle_alpha   90.00
_cell.angle_beta   90.00
_cell.angle_gamma   90.00
#
_symmetry.space_group_name_H-M   'P 1'
#
loop_
_entity.id
_entity.type
_entity.pdbx_description
1 polymer ?
#
loop_
_entity_poly.entity_id
_entity_poly.type
_entity_poly.pdbx_seq_one_letter_code
_entity_poly.pdbx_strand_id
1 'polypeptide(L)'
;MEWFYSRNGQKTGPVIDAQFKLLVSSGQITSETLVWRAGLPGWLPYGRLDASVPPPIPPQLRIWHSKKLLVMDHSAQLPDRCIKCNAQSKIRLKRKLYWHSPAYYLLIVAGVLVYAIVAMAIRKTAVIEVGLCDLHSTKRRNGIWISWGIFALSLVLIGFAISLKNGWPALAGGIGILASLVYAAISNTTVHASRIDERVWLKGACADYLSTFPPTQK
;
A
#
# COMPACT_ATOMS: atom_id res chain seq x y z
N MET A 1 15.29 36.01 -16.10
CA MET A 1 14.49 36.52 -14.97
C MET A 1 14.79 35.68 -13.75
N GLU A 2 14.98 36.31 -12.59
CA GLU A 2 15.21 35.63 -11.31
C GLU A 2 13.88 35.38 -10.60
N TRP A 3 13.71 34.15 -10.12
CA TRP A 3 12.55 33.69 -9.39
C TRP A 3 12.94 33.32 -7.96
N PHE A 4 12.01 33.55 -7.05
CA PHE A 4 12.06 33.08 -5.67
C PHE A 4 10.78 32.29 -5.38
N TYR A 5 10.88 31.26 -4.55
CA TYR A 5 9.73 30.44 -4.16
C TYR A 5 9.81 30.07 -2.68
N SER A 6 8.65 29.80 -2.06
CA SER A 6 8.58 29.36 -0.67
C SER A 6 8.66 27.84 -0.59
N ARG A 7 9.55 27.31 0.25
CA ARG A 7 9.67 25.89 0.58
C ARG A 7 9.59 25.74 2.09
N ASN A 8 8.59 25.03 2.60
CA ASN A 8 8.33 24.88 4.04
C ASN A 8 8.28 26.22 4.80
N GLY A 9 7.72 27.26 4.17
CA GLY A 9 7.63 28.61 4.75
C GLY A 9 8.92 29.45 4.65
N GLN A 10 10.01 28.91 4.11
CA GLN A 10 11.26 29.64 3.90
C GLN A 10 11.44 30.07 2.44
N LYS A 11 11.91 31.31 2.24
CA LYS A 11 12.28 31.85 0.93
C LYS A 11 13.48 31.08 0.36
N THR A 12 13.32 30.52 -0.84
CA THR A 12 14.36 29.83 -1.62
C THR A 12 14.59 30.54 -2.95
N GLY A 13 15.85 30.78 -3.33
CA GLY A 13 16.24 31.47 -4.56
C GLY A 13 17.39 32.47 -4.34
N PRO A 14 17.83 33.21 -5.38
CA PRO A 14 17.22 33.28 -6.72
C PRO A 14 17.50 32.03 -7.57
N VAL A 15 16.51 31.61 -8.35
CA VAL A 15 16.66 30.59 -9.41
C VAL A 15 16.33 31.21 -10.76
N ILE A 16 17.03 30.79 -11.81
CA ILE A 16 16.79 31.29 -13.17
C ILE A 16 15.53 30.65 -13.77
N ASP A 17 14.92 31.30 -14.77
CA ASP A 17 13.67 30.85 -15.41
C ASP A 17 13.70 29.38 -15.90
N ALA A 18 14.81 28.94 -16.50
CA ALA A 18 14.99 27.57 -16.93
C ALA A 18 14.95 26.58 -15.75
N GLN A 19 15.62 26.91 -14.65
CA GLN A 19 15.63 26.09 -13.43
C GLN A 19 14.26 26.11 -12.74
N PHE A 20 13.59 27.27 -12.72
CA PHE A 20 12.23 27.41 -12.19
C PHE A 20 11.25 26.51 -12.95
N LYS A 21 11.30 26.48 -14.29
CA LYS A 21 10.48 25.57 -15.11
C LYS A 21 10.76 24.11 -14.81
N LEU A 22 12.01 23.73 -14.58
CA LEU A 22 12.35 22.37 -14.15
C LEU A 22 11.71 22.03 -12.80
N LEU A 23 11.72 22.95 -11.83
CA LEU A 23 11.07 22.78 -10.52
C LEU A 23 9.54 22.67 -10.61
N VAL A 24 8.93 23.36 -11.57
CA VAL A 24 7.50 23.19 -11.89
C VAL A 24 7.25 21.80 -12.50
N SER A 25 8.03 21.40 -13.50
CA SER A 25 7.87 20.09 -14.16
C SER A 25 8.13 18.89 -13.24
N SER A 26 8.99 19.04 -12.23
CA SER A 26 9.27 18.00 -11.24
C SER A 26 8.22 17.92 -10.13
N GLY A 27 7.24 18.83 -10.12
CA GLY A 27 6.19 18.91 -9.10
C GLY A 27 6.63 19.51 -7.77
N GLN A 28 7.83 20.09 -7.69
CA GLN A 28 8.32 20.76 -6.49
C GLN A 28 7.65 22.13 -6.28
N ILE A 29 7.33 22.83 -7.36
CA ILE A 29 6.49 24.05 -7.34
C ILE A 29 5.10 23.66 -7.79
N THR A 30 4.14 23.76 -6.88
CA THR A 30 2.72 23.53 -7.13
C THR A 30 1.98 24.86 -7.32
N SER A 31 0.73 24.79 -7.73
CA SER A 31 -0.16 25.96 -7.86
C SER A 31 -0.36 26.74 -6.56
N GLU A 32 -0.21 26.11 -5.39
CA GLU A 32 -0.26 26.76 -4.07
C GLU A 32 1.10 27.35 -3.63
N THR A 33 2.19 26.96 -4.29
CA THR A 33 3.53 27.42 -3.90
C THR A 33 3.62 28.92 -4.12
N LEU A 34 3.93 29.66 -3.04
CA LEU A 34 4.15 31.10 -3.12
C LEU A 34 5.44 31.37 -3.88
N VAL A 35 5.34 32.15 -4.95
CA VAL A 35 6.45 32.55 -5.80
C VAL A 35 6.51 34.07 -5.90
N TRP A 36 7.71 34.59 -6.12
CA TRP A 36 7.97 36.00 -6.33
C TRP A 36 9.03 36.19 -7.41
N ARG A 37 8.89 37.25 -8.20
CA ARG A 37 9.91 37.76 -9.11
C ARG A 37 9.76 39.27 -9.23
N ALA A 38 10.81 39.93 -9.70
CA ALA A 38 10.75 41.35 -10.02
C ALA A 38 9.56 41.65 -10.96
N GLY A 39 8.75 42.65 -10.61
CA GLY A 39 7.54 43.04 -11.32
C GLY A 39 6.22 42.48 -10.76
N LEU A 40 6.27 41.59 -9.74
CA LEU A 40 5.07 41.17 -9.02
C LEU A 40 4.78 42.09 -7.81
N PRO A 41 3.50 42.35 -7.50
CA PRO A 41 3.11 43.21 -6.37
C PRO A 41 3.44 42.60 -5.00
N GLY A 42 3.77 41.31 -4.95
CA GLY A 42 4.09 40.57 -3.74
C GLY A 42 4.19 39.07 -4.02
N TRP A 43 4.38 38.29 -2.96
CA TRP A 43 4.38 36.82 -3.06
C TRP A 43 3.00 36.34 -3.47
N LEU A 44 2.91 35.58 -4.55
CA LEU A 44 1.66 35.08 -5.10
C LEU A 44 1.72 33.57 -5.31
N PRO A 45 0.62 32.83 -5.10
CA PRO A 45 0.56 31.42 -5.49
C PRO A 45 0.82 31.26 -6.99
N TYR A 46 1.68 30.32 -7.38
CA TYR A 46 2.05 30.13 -8.79
C TYR A 46 0.85 29.85 -9.70
N GLY A 47 -0.17 29.16 -9.19
CA GLY A 47 -1.41 28.88 -9.93
C GLY A 47 -2.23 30.11 -10.30
N ARG A 48 -1.99 31.29 -9.68
CA ARG A 48 -2.58 32.55 -10.15
C ARG A 48 -1.84 33.15 -11.35
N LEU A 49 -0.55 32.85 -11.49
CA LEU A 49 0.29 33.35 -12.57
C LEU A 49 0.19 32.47 -13.82
N ASP A 50 -0.02 31.18 -13.61
CA ASP A 50 -0.05 30.17 -14.66
C ASP A 50 -1.21 29.20 -14.43
N ALA A 51 -2.32 29.44 -15.12
CA ALA A 51 -3.52 28.62 -15.05
C ALA A 51 -3.34 27.23 -15.71
N SER A 52 -2.23 27.00 -16.43
CA SER A 52 -1.90 25.67 -16.95
C SER A 52 -1.41 24.71 -15.87
N VAL A 53 -1.07 25.24 -14.69
CA VAL A 53 -0.67 24.46 -13.51
C VAL A 53 -1.94 24.08 -12.75
N PRO A 54 -2.36 22.80 -12.80
CA PRO A 54 -3.58 22.40 -12.13
C PRO A 54 -3.51 22.70 -10.62
N PRO A 55 -4.63 23.06 -9.96
CA PRO A 55 -4.70 23.14 -8.51
C PRO A 55 -4.16 21.85 -7.89
N PRO A 56 -3.56 21.86 -6.68
CA PRO A 56 -3.05 20.64 -6.10
C PRO A 56 -4.25 19.71 -5.95
N ILE A 57 -4.15 18.58 -6.64
CA ILE A 57 -5.20 17.58 -6.65
C ILE A 57 -5.46 17.22 -5.18
N PRO A 58 -6.67 17.47 -4.63
CA PRO A 58 -6.95 17.13 -3.24
C PRO A 58 -6.69 15.63 -3.05
N PRO A 59 -6.19 15.18 -1.89
CA PRO A 59 -5.67 13.82 -1.69
C PRO A 59 -6.64 12.69 -2.10
N GLN A 60 -7.95 12.97 -2.12
CA GLN A 60 -9.02 12.11 -2.60
C GLN A 60 -9.10 11.90 -4.13
N LEU A 61 -8.53 12.78 -4.95
CA LEU A 61 -8.46 12.61 -6.42
C LEU A 61 -7.25 11.77 -6.88
N ARG A 62 -6.47 11.19 -5.95
CA ARG A 62 -5.34 10.28 -6.25
C ARG A 62 -5.70 8.79 -6.05
N ILE A 63 -6.99 8.50 -6.00
CA ILE A 63 -7.54 7.17 -5.78
C ILE A 63 -8.62 6.93 -6.83
N TRP A 64 -8.55 5.76 -7.46
CA TRP A 64 -9.45 5.30 -8.50
C TRP A 64 -9.80 3.83 -8.27
N HIS A 65 -10.77 3.32 -9.01
CA HIS A 65 -10.99 1.87 -9.09
C HIS A 65 -10.94 1.36 -10.53
N SER A 66 -10.55 0.10 -10.68
CA SER A 66 -10.55 -0.64 -11.94
C SER A 66 -11.17 -2.02 -11.69
N LYS A 67 -12.46 -2.17 -12.03
CA LYS A 67 -13.25 -3.39 -11.74
C LYS A 67 -13.22 -3.76 -10.24
N LYS A 68 -12.45 -4.78 -9.85
CA LYS A 68 -12.26 -5.27 -8.47
C LYS A 68 -10.95 -4.80 -7.83
N LEU A 69 -10.25 -3.86 -8.47
CA LEU A 69 -8.96 -3.34 -8.04
C LEU A 69 -9.13 -1.89 -7.58
N LEU A 70 -8.56 -1.57 -6.43
CA LEU A 70 -8.34 -0.20 -6.00
C LEU A 70 -6.99 0.25 -6.53
N VAL A 71 -6.95 1.40 -7.20
CA VAL A 71 -5.74 1.97 -7.80
C VAL A 71 -5.45 3.28 -7.12
N MET A 72 -4.26 3.46 -6.60
CA MET A 72 -3.89 4.68 -5.88
C MET A 72 -2.43 5.04 -6.10
N ASP A 73 -2.10 6.31 -5.93
CA ASP A 73 -0.71 6.75 -5.86
C ASP A 73 -0.06 6.33 -4.52
N HIS A 74 1.27 6.23 -4.50
CA HIS A 74 2.03 5.82 -3.30
C HIS A 74 1.82 6.75 -2.09
N SER A 75 1.48 8.02 -2.32
CA SER A 75 1.25 9.02 -1.28
C SER A 75 -0.24 9.24 -0.96
N ALA A 76 -1.15 8.51 -1.60
CA ALA A 76 -2.58 8.72 -1.41
C ALA A 76 -3.01 8.20 -0.03
N GLN A 77 -3.86 8.97 0.66
CA GLN A 77 -4.38 8.59 1.97
C GLN A 77 -5.79 8.04 1.80
N LEU A 78 -6.01 6.82 2.29
CA LEU A 78 -7.33 6.19 2.21
C LEU A 78 -8.32 6.88 3.16
N PRO A 79 -9.60 7.02 2.77
CA PRO A 79 -10.63 7.59 3.63
C PRO A 79 -10.85 6.75 4.89
N ASP A 80 -11.47 7.35 5.90
CA ASP A 80 -11.75 6.73 7.20
C ASP A 80 -12.95 5.76 7.15
N ARG A 81 -12.86 4.81 6.22
CA ARG A 81 -13.86 3.77 6.01
C ARG A 81 -13.22 2.40 5.96
N CYS A 82 -13.98 1.42 6.41
CA CYS A 82 -13.60 0.03 6.41
C CYS A 82 -13.48 -0.48 4.97
N ILE A 83 -12.29 -0.96 4.59
CA ILE A 83 -12.05 -1.47 3.24
C ILE A 83 -12.90 -2.72 2.89
N LYS A 84 -13.46 -3.41 3.89
CA LYS A 84 -14.24 -4.65 3.71
C LYS A 84 -15.75 -4.47 3.66
N CYS A 85 -16.31 -3.44 4.28
CA CYS A 85 -17.76 -3.21 4.30
C CYS A 85 -18.15 -1.75 4.11
N ASN A 86 -17.20 -0.85 3.86
CA ASN A 86 -17.43 0.59 3.68
C ASN A 86 -18.06 1.35 4.87
N ALA A 87 -18.26 0.70 6.03
CA ALA A 87 -18.69 1.36 7.27
C ALA A 87 -17.57 2.24 7.86
N GLN A 88 -17.87 3.10 8.84
CA GLN A 88 -16.85 3.92 9.51
C GLN A 88 -15.71 3.05 10.07
N SER A 89 -14.46 3.45 9.82
CA SER A 89 -13.32 2.77 10.45
C SER A 89 -13.10 3.27 11.87
N LYS A 90 -12.65 2.36 12.74
CA LYS A 90 -12.22 2.68 14.10
C LYS A 90 -10.72 2.52 14.28
N ILE A 91 -10.11 1.60 13.52
CA ILE A 91 -8.66 1.38 13.55
C ILE A 91 -8.05 1.59 12.16
N ARG A 92 -6.82 2.09 12.14
CA ARG A 92 -5.97 2.16 10.95
C ARG A 92 -4.90 1.08 11.03
N LEU A 93 -4.89 0.19 10.04
CA LEU A 93 -3.96 -0.92 9.96
C LEU A 93 -2.87 -0.62 8.94
N LYS A 94 -1.65 -0.40 9.42
CA LYS A 94 -0.47 -0.19 8.58
C LYS A 94 -0.01 -1.51 7.96
N ARG A 95 0.10 -1.54 6.63
CA ARG A 95 0.51 -2.71 5.85
C ARG A 95 1.63 -2.36 4.89
N LYS A 96 2.73 -3.09 4.99
CA LYS A 96 3.81 -3.07 4.01
C LYS A 96 3.55 -4.19 3.00
N LEU A 97 3.26 -3.81 1.77
CA LEU A 97 3.00 -4.69 0.66
C LEU A 97 4.26 -4.87 -0.19
N TYR A 98 4.44 -6.09 -0.69
CA TYR A 98 5.54 -6.47 -1.55
C TYR A 98 4.97 -6.97 -2.87
N TRP A 99 5.60 -6.59 -3.98
CA TRP A 99 5.27 -7.11 -5.29
C TRP A 99 6.53 -7.23 -6.13
N HIS A 100 6.60 -8.29 -6.93
CA HIS A 100 7.56 -8.42 -8.01
C HIS A 100 6.81 -8.99 -9.23
N SER A 101 7.37 -8.77 -10.42
CA SER A 101 6.75 -9.26 -11.65
C SER A 101 6.68 -10.80 -11.66
N PRO A 102 5.57 -11.40 -12.15
CA PRO A 102 5.45 -12.84 -12.30
C PRO A 102 6.52 -13.46 -13.22
N ALA A 103 7.08 -12.70 -14.16
CA ALA A 103 8.12 -13.18 -15.08
C ALA A 103 9.36 -13.74 -14.34
N TYR A 104 9.66 -13.20 -13.15
CA TYR A 104 10.82 -13.63 -12.37
C TYR A 104 10.68 -15.04 -11.77
N TYR A 105 9.47 -15.62 -11.74
CA TYR A 105 9.31 -17.02 -11.32
C TYR A 105 10.03 -18.01 -12.23
N LEU A 106 10.31 -17.65 -13.50
CA LEU A 106 11.11 -18.49 -14.40
C LEU A 106 12.53 -18.75 -13.87
N LEU A 107 13.07 -17.85 -13.05
CA LEU A 107 14.39 -18.01 -12.42
C LEU A 107 14.45 -19.17 -11.42
N ILE A 108 13.30 -19.68 -10.97
CA ILE A 108 13.25 -20.86 -10.10
C ILE A 108 13.88 -22.07 -10.81
N VAL A 109 13.77 -22.17 -12.14
CA VAL A 109 14.41 -23.23 -12.94
C VAL A 109 15.94 -23.16 -12.86
N ALA A 110 16.50 -21.94 -12.80
CA ALA A 110 17.93 -21.73 -12.59
C ALA A 110 18.38 -21.96 -11.14
N GLY A 111 17.42 -22.09 -10.21
CA GLY A 111 17.64 -22.41 -8.80
C GLY A 111 16.88 -21.48 -7.86
N VAL A 112 16.35 -22.05 -6.78
CA VAL A 112 15.59 -21.31 -5.75
C VAL A 112 16.43 -20.21 -5.11
N LEU A 113 17.75 -20.42 -4.96
CA LEU A 113 18.67 -19.40 -4.43
C LEU A 113 18.82 -18.21 -5.38
N VAL A 114 18.96 -18.45 -6.69
CA VAL A 114 19.05 -17.39 -7.71
C VAL A 114 17.78 -16.56 -7.71
N TYR A 115 16.61 -17.23 -7.72
CA TYR A 115 15.32 -16.56 -7.59
C TYR A 115 15.23 -15.70 -6.32
N ALA A 116 15.63 -16.23 -5.16
CA ALA A 116 15.54 -15.50 -3.89
C ALA A 116 16.40 -14.23 -3.88
N ILE A 117 17.64 -14.30 -4.39
CA ILE A 117 18.55 -13.14 -4.49
C ILE A 117 17.94 -12.09 -5.40
N VAL A 118 17.50 -12.47 -6.60
CA VAL A 118 16.89 -11.55 -7.56
C VAL A 118 15.63 -10.93 -6.95
N ALA A 119 14.70 -11.75 -6.46
CA ALA A 119 13.44 -11.28 -5.85
C ALA A 119 13.68 -10.27 -4.71
N MET A 120 14.70 -10.45 -3.88
CA MET A 120 15.06 -9.47 -2.85
C MET A 120 15.62 -8.17 -3.40
N ALA A 121 16.41 -8.22 -4.48
CA ALA A 121 16.98 -7.04 -5.12
C ALA A 121 15.92 -6.20 -5.86
N ILE A 122 14.95 -6.83 -6.53
CA ILE A 122 13.99 -6.16 -7.41
C ILE A 122 12.62 -5.87 -6.76
N ARG A 123 12.35 -6.37 -5.55
CA ARG A 123 11.03 -6.23 -4.93
C ARG A 123 10.63 -4.77 -4.83
N LYS A 124 9.44 -4.45 -5.33
CA LYS A 124 8.80 -3.16 -5.10
C LYS A 124 8.02 -3.22 -3.80
N THR A 125 8.07 -2.14 -3.03
CA THR A 125 7.39 -2.07 -1.74
C THR A 125 6.50 -0.85 -1.67
N ALA A 126 5.31 -1.00 -1.09
CA ALA A 126 4.41 0.10 -0.78
C ALA A 126 3.94 -0.03 0.68
N VAL A 127 3.91 1.09 1.42
CA VAL A 127 3.37 1.12 2.79
C VAL A 127 2.05 1.87 2.74
N ILE A 128 0.97 1.20 3.11
CA ILE A 128 -0.38 1.78 3.09
C ILE A 128 -1.07 1.62 4.45
N GLU A 129 -1.99 2.52 4.76
CA GLU A 129 -2.79 2.47 5.98
C GLU A 129 -4.26 2.30 5.63
N VAL A 130 -4.82 1.13 5.97
CA VAL A 130 -6.21 0.79 5.63
C VAL A 130 -7.11 0.92 6.85
N GLY A 131 -8.31 1.47 6.67
CA GLY A 131 -9.34 1.52 7.71
C GLY A 131 -10.03 0.17 7.91
N LEU A 132 -10.31 -0.20 9.17
CA LEU A 132 -11.14 -1.35 9.53
C LEU A 132 -12.16 -0.98 10.63
N CYS A 133 -13.36 -1.55 10.54
CA CYS A 133 -14.37 -1.48 11.60
C CYS A 133 -14.12 -2.57 12.67
N ASP A 134 -14.78 -2.45 13.82
CA ASP A 134 -14.63 -3.37 14.97
C ASP A 134 -14.97 -4.83 14.63
N LEU A 135 -15.98 -5.06 13.80
CA LEU A 135 -16.38 -6.41 13.40
C LEU A 135 -15.27 -7.09 12.59
N HIS A 136 -14.69 -6.39 11.60
CA HIS A 136 -13.64 -6.94 10.76
C HIS A 136 -12.29 -7.04 11.47
N SER A 137 -11.96 -6.08 12.35
CA SER A 137 -10.74 -6.15 13.16
C SER A 137 -10.81 -7.31 14.16
N THR A 138 -11.97 -7.53 14.79
CA THR A 138 -12.20 -8.64 15.72
C THR A 138 -12.22 -9.98 15.00
N LYS A 139 -12.88 -10.10 13.85
CA LYS A 139 -12.86 -11.32 13.04
C LYS A 139 -11.44 -11.73 12.66
N ARG A 140 -10.61 -10.77 12.26
CA ARG A 140 -9.19 -10.99 11.99
C ARG A 140 -8.42 -11.43 13.24
N ARG A 141 -8.62 -10.74 14.37
CA ARG A 141 -7.97 -11.07 15.64
C ARG A 141 -8.33 -12.49 16.11
N ASN A 142 -9.59 -12.87 16.01
CA ASN A 142 -10.06 -14.21 16.35
C ASN A 142 -9.47 -15.26 15.39
N GLY A 143 -9.36 -14.96 14.10
CA GLY A 143 -8.67 -15.83 13.13
C GLY A 143 -7.22 -16.10 13.50
N ILE A 144 -6.50 -15.08 13.98
CA ILE A 144 -5.12 -15.23 14.49
C ILE A 144 -5.11 -16.15 15.73
N TRP A 145 -5.98 -15.92 16.70
CA TRP A 145 -6.06 -16.77 17.91
C TRP A 145 -6.40 -18.23 17.59
N ILE A 146 -7.36 -18.47 16.69
CA ILE A 146 -7.72 -19.81 16.22
C ILE A 146 -6.50 -20.48 15.56
N SER A 147 -5.76 -19.75 14.72
CA SER A 147 -4.55 -20.28 14.07
C SER A 147 -3.50 -20.70 15.09
N TRP A 148 -3.25 -19.87 16.11
CA TRP A 148 -2.34 -20.19 17.21
C TRP A 148 -2.81 -21.38 18.04
N GLY A 149 -4.12 -21.50 18.29
CA GLY A 149 -4.71 -22.64 18.99
C GLY A 149 -4.49 -23.96 18.24
N ILE A 150 -4.76 -23.99 16.93
CA ILE A 150 -4.55 -25.18 16.09
C ILE A 150 -3.05 -25.53 16.03
N PHE A 151 -2.19 -24.53 15.85
CA PHE A 151 -0.74 -24.74 15.81
C PHE A 151 -0.22 -25.33 17.13
N ALA A 152 -0.62 -24.77 18.27
CA ALA A 152 -0.23 -25.25 19.59
C ALA A 152 -0.75 -26.68 19.85
N LEU A 153 -2.01 -26.97 19.52
CA LEU A 153 -2.58 -28.31 19.64
C LEU A 153 -1.82 -29.33 18.78
N SER A 154 -1.43 -28.92 17.57
CA SER A 154 -0.67 -29.76 16.64
C SER A 154 0.71 -30.11 17.17
N LEU A 155 1.40 -29.15 17.82
CA LEU A 155 2.68 -29.41 18.51
C LEU A 155 2.52 -30.38 19.69
N VAL A 156 1.46 -30.24 20.47
CA VAL A 156 1.16 -31.16 21.59
C VAL A 156 0.94 -32.58 21.06
N LEU A 157 0.19 -32.75 19.96
CA LEU A 157 -0.03 -34.06 19.33
C LEU A 157 1.28 -34.72 18.85
N ILE A 158 2.19 -33.93 18.26
CA ILE A 158 3.50 -34.44 17.83
C ILE A 158 4.33 -34.87 19.05
N GLY A 159 4.38 -34.06 20.11
CA GLY A 159 5.08 -34.41 21.34
C GLY A 159 4.51 -35.68 22.00
N PHE A 160 3.18 -35.83 22.02
CA PHE A 160 2.51 -36.99 22.57
C PHE A 160 2.75 -38.28 21.76
N ALA A 161 3.00 -38.17 20.46
CA ALA A 161 3.37 -39.30 19.61
C ALA A 161 4.62 -40.04 20.13
N ILE A 162 5.57 -39.30 20.71
CA ILE A 162 6.81 -39.84 21.30
C ILE A 162 6.46 -40.79 22.45
N SER A 163 5.47 -40.42 23.28
CA SER A 163 5.05 -41.24 24.43
C SER A 163 4.29 -42.50 24.01
N LEU A 164 3.50 -42.44 22.94
CA LEU A 164 2.66 -43.55 22.50
C LEU A 164 3.39 -44.62 21.67
N LYS A 165 4.65 -44.38 21.28
CA LYS A 165 5.40 -45.21 20.30
C LYS A 165 4.59 -45.51 19.01
N ASN A 166 3.63 -44.65 18.69
CA ASN A 166 2.76 -44.74 17.53
C ASN A 166 3.03 -43.50 16.65
N GLY A 167 3.26 -43.71 15.35
CA GLY A 167 3.59 -42.63 14.41
C GLY A 167 2.38 -41.80 13.95
N TRP A 168 1.16 -42.31 14.11
CA TRP A 168 -0.05 -41.63 13.62
C TRP A 168 -0.27 -40.22 14.20
N PRO A 169 -0.14 -39.99 15.53
CA PRO A 169 -0.32 -38.65 16.08
C PRO A 169 0.69 -37.62 15.56
N ALA A 170 1.91 -38.05 15.19
CA ALA A 170 2.91 -37.17 14.58
C ALA A 170 2.49 -36.72 13.18
N LEU A 171 1.95 -37.62 12.36
CA LEU A 171 1.41 -37.27 11.04
C LEU A 171 0.19 -36.33 11.15
N ALA A 172 -0.73 -36.63 12.07
CA ALA A 172 -1.90 -35.78 12.31
C ALA A 172 -1.50 -34.36 12.76
N GLY A 173 -0.54 -34.25 13.66
CA GLY A 173 0.00 -32.95 14.08
C GLY A 173 0.73 -32.22 12.94
N GLY A 174 1.49 -32.93 12.09
CA GLY A 174 2.11 -32.35 10.90
C GLY A 174 1.09 -31.72 9.94
N ILE A 175 0.00 -32.43 9.66
CA ILE A 175 -1.12 -31.91 8.85
C ILE A 175 -1.78 -30.71 9.54
N GLY A 176 -1.98 -30.78 10.86
CA GLY A 176 -2.53 -29.68 11.65
C GLY A 176 -1.69 -28.40 11.59
N ILE A 177 -0.36 -28.51 11.60
CA ILE A 177 0.53 -27.36 11.41
C ILE A 177 0.32 -26.74 10.02
N LEU A 178 0.32 -27.54 8.96
CA LEU A 178 0.07 -27.05 7.59
C LEU A 178 -1.28 -26.36 7.49
N ALA A 179 -2.34 -26.98 8.04
CA ALA A 179 -3.68 -26.40 8.07
C ALA A 179 -3.72 -25.06 8.83
N SER A 180 -3.01 -24.95 9.96
CA SER A 180 -2.93 -23.71 10.75
C SER A 180 -2.25 -22.57 9.97
N LEU A 181 -1.18 -22.87 9.23
CA LEU A 181 -0.45 -21.88 8.42
C LEU A 181 -1.30 -21.40 7.25
N VAL A 182 -2.00 -22.32 6.57
CA VAL A 182 -2.92 -22.00 5.47
C VAL A 182 -4.08 -21.14 5.98
N TYR A 183 -4.70 -21.54 7.10
CA TYR A 183 -5.79 -20.78 7.70
C TYR A 183 -5.34 -19.38 8.17
N ALA A 184 -4.15 -19.26 8.76
CA ALA A 184 -3.55 -17.98 9.14
C ALA A 184 -3.31 -17.08 7.92
N ALA A 185 -2.77 -17.63 6.83
CA ALA A 185 -2.52 -16.90 5.60
C ALA A 185 -3.83 -16.33 5.00
N ILE A 186 -4.90 -17.12 4.98
CA ILE A 186 -6.19 -16.69 4.41
C ILE A 186 -6.89 -15.69 5.32
N SER A 187 -7.00 -15.98 6.63
CA SER A 187 -7.77 -15.16 7.57
C SER A 187 -7.10 -13.82 7.92
N ASN A 188 -5.77 -13.74 7.85
CA ASN A 188 -5.01 -12.53 8.19
C ASN A 188 -4.80 -11.58 6.99
N THR A 189 -4.98 -12.07 5.76
CA THR A 189 -4.77 -11.27 4.55
C THR A 189 -5.93 -10.30 4.32
N THR A 190 -5.75 -9.06 4.75
CA THR A 190 -6.77 -8.00 4.60
C THR A 190 -6.78 -7.45 3.17
N VAL A 191 -5.61 -7.18 2.60
CA VAL A 191 -5.43 -6.63 1.26
C VAL A 191 -4.19 -7.24 0.64
N HIS A 192 -4.18 -7.38 -0.69
CA HIS A 192 -3.06 -7.94 -1.44
C HIS A 192 -2.70 -7.03 -2.61
N ALA A 193 -1.41 -6.82 -2.85
CA ALA A 193 -0.95 -6.05 -4.00
C ALA A 193 -1.02 -6.92 -5.26
N SER A 194 -1.83 -6.50 -6.23
CA SER A 194 -1.88 -7.18 -7.53
C SER A 194 -0.77 -6.72 -8.46
N ARG A 195 -0.37 -5.44 -8.34
CA ARG A 195 0.66 -4.80 -9.17
C ARG A 195 1.16 -3.55 -8.46
N ILE A 196 2.47 -3.31 -8.49
CA ILE A 196 3.06 -2.07 -7.97
C ILE A 196 4.00 -1.55 -9.05
N ASP A 197 3.62 -0.48 -9.74
CA ASP A 197 4.49 0.26 -10.65
C ASP A 197 4.54 1.73 -10.18
N GLU A 198 4.18 2.69 -11.02
CA GLU A 198 3.97 4.09 -10.60
C GLU A 198 2.76 4.23 -9.68
N ARG A 199 1.74 3.39 -9.91
CA ARG A 199 0.54 3.28 -9.08
C ARG A 199 0.50 1.93 -8.36
N VAL A 200 -0.14 1.92 -7.21
CA VAL A 200 -0.37 0.73 -6.38
C VAL A 200 -1.74 0.17 -6.69
N TRP A 201 -1.78 -1.09 -7.13
CA TRP A 201 -3.02 -1.81 -7.45
C TRP A 201 -3.31 -2.83 -6.36
N LEU A 202 -4.43 -2.67 -5.68
CA LEU A 202 -4.81 -3.43 -4.50
C LEU A 202 -6.07 -4.28 -4.76
N LYS A 203 -6.01 -5.54 -4.34
CA LYS A 203 -7.17 -6.44 -4.23
C LYS A 203 -7.62 -6.51 -2.77
N GLY A 204 -8.91 -6.78 -2.58
CA GLY A 204 -9.50 -7.09 -1.27
C GLY A 204 -10.40 -6.00 -0.70
N ALA A 205 -10.62 -4.89 -1.43
CA ALA A 205 -11.67 -3.93 -1.13
C ALA A 205 -13.06 -4.44 -1.56
N CYS A 206 -14.11 -4.11 -0.82
CA CYS A 206 -15.48 -4.43 -1.21
C CYS A 206 -16.01 -3.53 -2.32
N ALA A 207 -17.06 -3.96 -3.02
CA ALA A 207 -17.65 -3.21 -4.13
C ALA A 207 -18.14 -1.82 -3.68
N ASP A 208 -18.82 -1.73 -2.54
CA ASP A 208 -19.32 -0.46 -1.98
C ASP A 208 -18.20 0.52 -1.62
N TYR A 209 -17.03 0.01 -1.24
CA TYR A 209 -15.85 0.85 -1.00
C TYR A 209 -15.26 1.33 -2.32
N LEU A 210 -15.16 0.46 -3.32
CA LEU A 210 -14.64 0.82 -4.64
C LEU A 210 -15.51 1.85 -5.36
N SER A 211 -16.84 1.79 -5.20
CA SER A 211 -17.77 2.74 -5.83
C SER A 211 -17.67 4.17 -5.29
N THR A 212 -16.97 4.39 -4.17
CA THR A 212 -16.70 5.73 -3.64
C THR A 212 -15.66 6.50 -4.46
N PHE A 213 -14.90 5.82 -5.31
CA PHE A 213 -13.85 6.41 -6.13
C PHE A 213 -14.26 6.48 -7.60
N PRO A 214 -13.71 7.41 -8.39
CA PRO A 214 -13.92 7.43 -9.82
C PRO A 214 -13.23 6.24 -10.51
N PRO A 215 -13.72 5.81 -11.68
CA PRO A 215 -13.03 4.79 -12.47
C PRO A 215 -11.68 5.31 -12.99
N THR A 216 -10.68 4.42 -13.08
CA THR A 216 -9.41 4.75 -13.73
C THR A 216 -9.65 5.05 -15.21
N GLN A 217 -9.30 6.25 -15.67
CA GLN A 217 -9.15 6.51 -17.10
C GLN A 217 -7.95 5.69 -17.60
N LYS A 218 -8.18 4.87 -18.62
CA LYS A 218 -7.18 3.98 -19.22
C LYS A 218 -6.09 4.78 -19.92
#